data_AF-A0A0T5P915-F1
#
_entry.id   AF-A0A0T5P915-F1
#
_cell.length_a   1.000
_cell.length_b   1.000
_cell.length_c   1.000
_cell.angle_alpha   90.00
_cell.angle_beta   90.00
_cell.angle_gamma   90.00
#
_symmetry.space_group_name_H-M   'P 1'
#
loop_
_entity.id
_entity.type
_entity.pdbx_description
1 polymer ?
#
loop_
_entity_poly.entity_id
_entity_poly.type
_entity_poly.pdbx_seq_one_letter_code
_entity_poly.pdbx_strand_id
1 'polypeptide(L)'
;MSDIRPLIGTAADRALTREEAEAAFNCLFEGEATPAQTGGFLMALRTRGETVDEYTAAASVMRAKCNKVSSLPGAIDIVGTGGDGKGTLNISTATAFVVAGAGVPVAKHGNRNLSSKSGAADALTQMGINVMVGPKVVEKALKAAGIAFMMAPMHHPAMAHVGPVRTELGTRTIFNILGPLTNPAGVKRQLTGAFARDLIRPMAETLGKLGSERAWLVHGSDGTDEMTITGITWLAALEEDGSVREAEVHPEDAGLPVHPFEDILGGTPQENADAFRALLDGAPGAYRDAVLLNAAAGLVVAGKVENLKDGVDVARESLDSGAAKAKVETLAQVTSEAA
;
A
#
# COMPACT_ATOMS: atom_id res chain seq x y z
N MET A 1 -10.31 2.20 -30.71
CA MET A 1 -10.48 3.65 -30.52
C MET A 1 -11.84 3.93 -29.93
N SER A 2 -11.89 3.83 -28.61
CA SER A 2 -13.00 4.34 -27.82
C SER A 2 -12.90 5.87 -27.78
N ASP A 3 -13.96 6.58 -28.15
CA ASP A 3 -13.97 8.03 -28.06
C ASP A 3 -14.26 8.46 -26.61
N ILE A 4 -13.25 8.96 -25.90
CA ILE A 4 -13.39 9.40 -24.50
C ILE A 4 -14.12 10.74 -24.35
N ARG A 5 -14.26 11.54 -25.42
CA ARG A 5 -14.79 12.91 -25.33
C ARG A 5 -16.17 13.00 -24.66
N PRO A 6 -17.17 12.14 -24.98
CA PRO A 6 -18.46 12.16 -24.30
C PRO A 6 -18.36 11.81 -22.81
N LEU A 7 -17.41 10.93 -22.45
CA LEU A 7 -17.20 10.50 -21.07
C LEU A 7 -16.59 11.60 -20.21
N ILE A 8 -15.77 12.50 -20.79
CA ILE A 8 -15.26 13.68 -20.09
C ILE A 8 -16.40 14.61 -19.67
N GLY A 9 -17.30 14.94 -20.61
CA GLY A 9 -18.47 15.78 -20.30
C GLY A 9 -19.38 15.11 -19.26
N THR A 10 -19.68 13.83 -19.47
CA THR A 10 -20.51 13.05 -18.54
C THR A 10 -19.93 13.02 -17.13
N ALA A 11 -18.61 12.81 -17.00
CA ALA A 11 -17.93 12.77 -15.71
C ALA A 11 -17.97 14.11 -14.96
N ALA A 12 -18.13 15.24 -15.65
CA ALA A 12 -18.30 16.55 -15.02
C ALA A 12 -19.74 16.76 -14.52
N ASP A 13 -20.73 16.22 -15.22
CA ASP A 13 -22.15 16.41 -14.91
C ASP A 13 -22.70 15.40 -13.89
N ARG A 14 -22.20 14.15 -13.91
CA ARG A 14 -22.63 13.07 -13.00
C ARG A 14 -21.56 12.00 -12.79
N ALA A 15 -21.79 11.11 -11.83
CA ALA A 15 -21.04 9.86 -11.70
C ALA A 15 -21.17 9.03 -12.99
N LEU A 16 -20.04 8.45 -13.46
CA LEU A 16 -20.07 7.47 -14.54
C LEU A 16 -20.65 6.16 -14.03
N THR A 17 -21.32 5.42 -14.91
CA THR A 17 -21.57 4.00 -14.62
C THR A 17 -20.25 3.24 -14.62
N ARG A 18 -20.25 2.02 -14.08
CA ARG A 18 -19.07 1.17 -14.09
C ARG A 18 -18.54 0.95 -15.51
N GLU A 19 -19.41 0.67 -16.46
CA GLU A 19 -19.06 0.40 -17.87
C GLU A 19 -18.47 1.64 -18.54
N GLU A 20 -19.06 2.82 -18.28
CA GLU A 20 -18.54 4.10 -18.78
C GLU A 20 -17.15 4.41 -18.21
N ALA A 21 -16.95 4.19 -16.90
CA ALA A 21 -15.67 4.37 -16.26
C ALA A 21 -14.63 3.37 -16.79
N GLU A 22 -14.98 2.10 -16.95
CA GLU A 22 -14.09 1.08 -17.52
C GLU A 22 -13.70 1.44 -18.96
N ALA A 23 -14.62 1.95 -19.78
CA ALA A 23 -14.31 2.44 -21.12
C ALA A 23 -13.32 3.61 -21.10
N ALA A 24 -13.54 4.60 -20.22
CA ALA A 24 -12.66 5.76 -20.07
C ALA A 24 -11.25 5.34 -19.61
N PHE A 25 -11.14 4.50 -18.59
CA PHE A 25 -9.84 4.04 -18.09
C PHE A 25 -9.12 3.15 -19.09
N ASN A 26 -9.83 2.33 -19.89
CA ASN A 26 -9.21 1.61 -20.99
C ASN A 26 -8.61 2.57 -22.03
N CYS A 27 -9.33 3.63 -22.41
CA CYS A 27 -8.82 4.65 -23.33
C CYS A 27 -7.52 5.30 -22.81
N LEU A 28 -7.46 5.62 -21.51
CA LEU A 28 -6.25 6.15 -20.85
C LEU A 28 -5.10 5.14 -20.87
N PHE A 29 -5.35 3.90 -20.48
CA PHE A 29 -4.32 2.87 -20.34
C PHE A 29 -3.87 2.22 -21.65
N GLU A 30 -4.60 2.41 -22.76
CA GLU A 30 -4.19 2.06 -24.12
C GLU A 30 -3.48 3.23 -24.84
N GLY A 31 -3.37 4.39 -24.20
CA GLY A 31 -2.77 5.58 -24.81
C GLY A 31 -3.60 6.18 -25.95
N GLU A 32 -4.91 5.92 -25.99
CA GLU A 32 -5.83 6.46 -27.00
C GLU A 32 -6.24 7.91 -26.69
N ALA A 33 -6.15 8.34 -25.43
CA ALA A 33 -6.48 9.70 -24.99
C ALA A 33 -5.31 10.67 -25.12
N THR A 34 -5.56 11.87 -25.63
CA THR A 34 -4.57 12.96 -25.66
C THR A 34 -4.26 13.48 -24.25
N PRO A 35 -3.12 14.19 -24.02
CA PRO A 35 -2.83 14.81 -22.74
C PRO A 35 -3.95 15.73 -22.22
N ALA A 36 -4.56 16.52 -23.11
CA ALA A 36 -5.69 17.39 -22.76
C ALA A 36 -6.93 16.61 -22.34
N GLN A 37 -7.23 15.49 -23.02
CA GLN A 37 -8.36 14.62 -22.67
C GLN A 37 -8.14 13.92 -21.33
N THR A 38 -6.93 13.37 -21.11
CA THR A 38 -6.55 12.75 -19.84
C THR A 38 -6.63 13.76 -18.69
N GLY A 39 -6.04 14.96 -18.86
CA GLY A 39 -6.09 16.00 -17.85
C GLY A 39 -7.52 16.46 -17.54
N GLY A 40 -8.33 16.72 -18.58
CA GLY A 40 -9.73 17.10 -18.43
C GLY A 40 -10.56 16.04 -17.73
N PHE A 41 -10.38 14.76 -18.08
CA PHE A 41 -11.07 13.64 -17.44
C PHE A 41 -10.74 13.54 -15.96
N LEU A 42 -9.45 13.54 -15.60
CA LEU A 42 -9.01 13.40 -14.22
C LEU A 42 -9.45 14.57 -13.35
N MET A 43 -9.46 15.78 -13.90
CA MET A 43 -9.94 16.94 -13.17
C MET A 43 -11.46 16.95 -13.01
N ALA A 44 -12.22 16.53 -14.02
CA ALA A 44 -13.68 16.39 -13.90
C ALA A 44 -14.07 15.43 -12.77
N LEU A 45 -13.42 14.26 -12.71
CA LEU A 45 -13.61 13.29 -11.62
C LEU A 45 -13.28 13.90 -10.26
N ARG A 46 -12.11 14.53 -10.13
CA ARG A 46 -11.63 15.13 -8.88
C ARG A 46 -12.56 16.25 -8.39
N THR A 47 -12.99 17.15 -9.27
CA THR A 47 -13.79 18.31 -8.87
C THR A 47 -15.23 17.93 -8.50
N ARG A 48 -15.78 16.91 -9.16
CA ARG A 48 -17.10 16.36 -8.83
C ARG A 48 -17.05 15.49 -7.56
N GLY A 49 -15.93 14.80 -7.33
CA GLY A 49 -15.79 13.75 -6.34
C GLY A 49 -15.99 12.38 -7.00
N GLU A 50 -15.01 11.52 -6.84
CA GLU A 50 -15.03 10.16 -7.40
C GLU A 50 -15.89 9.22 -6.57
N THR A 51 -16.52 8.25 -7.24
CA THR A 51 -17.37 7.25 -6.61
C THR A 51 -16.67 5.90 -6.49
N VAL A 52 -17.19 5.03 -5.62
CA VAL A 52 -16.70 3.65 -5.46
C VAL A 52 -16.74 2.87 -6.77
N ASP A 53 -17.73 3.09 -7.64
CA ASP A 53 -17.82 2.39 -8.93
C ASP A 53 -16.70 2.84 -9.89
N GLU A 54 -16.34 4.13 -9.88
CA GLU A 54 -15.21 4.64 -10.67
C GLU A 54 -13.86 4.20 -10.11
N TYR A 55 -13.70 4.15 -8.79
CA TYR A 55 -12.53 3.53 -8.15
C TYR A 55 -12.40 2.05 -8.55
N THR A 56 -13.50 1.31 -8.49
CA THR A 56 -13.56 -0.11 -8.85
C THR A 56 -13.22 -0.30 -10.33
N ALA A 57 -13.77 0.51 -11.22
CA ALA A 57 -13.49 0.47 -12.65
C ALA A 57 -12.00 0.75 -12.94
N ALA A 58 -11.45 1.85 -12.41
CA ALA A 58 -10.06 2.24 -12.60
C ALA A 58 -9.10 1.14 -12.11
N ALA A 59 -9.31 0.63 -10.90
CA ALA A 59 -8.50 -0.43 -10.33
C ALA A 59 -8.66 -1.75 -11.11
N SER A 60 -9.86 -2.11 -11.54
CA SER A 60 -10.11 -3.32 -12.34
C SER A 60 -9.34 -3.29 -13.66
N VAL A 61 -9.40 -2.18 -14.39
CA VAL A 61 -8.67 -2.03 -15.66
C VAL A 61 -7.15 -2.05 -15.42
N MET A 62 -6.67 -1.38 -14.37
CA MET A 62 -5.24 -1.36 -14.04
C MET A 62 -4.72 -2.74 -13.60
N ARG A 63 -5.52 -3.53 -12.86
CA ARG A 63 -5.21 -4.94 -12.52
C ARG A 63 -5.24 -5.85 -13.74
N ALA A 64 -6.13 -5.61 -14.71
CA ALA A 64 -6.22 -6.42 -15.93
C ALA A 64 -4.97 -6.25 -16.83
N LYS A 65 -4.36 -5.05 -16.81
CA LYS A 65 -3.20 -4.69 -17.63
C LYS A 65 -1.85 -4.80 -16.92
N CYS A 66 -1.81 -5.31 -15.68
CA CYS A 66 -0.57 -5.44 -14.94
C CYS A 66 0.22 -6.71 -15.33
N ASN A 67 1.54 -6.68 -15.13
CA ASN A 67 2.37 -7.88 -15.16
C ASN A 67 2.13 -8.66 -13.87
N LYS A 68 1.22 -9.62 -13.92
CA LYS A 68 0.75 -10.40 -12.76
C LYS A 68 1.86 -11.23 -12.13
N VAL A 69 1.72 -11.47 -10.83
CA VAL A 69 2.58 -12.33 -9.99
C VAL A 69 1.72 -13.42 -9.38
N SER A 70 2.18 -14.66 -9.42
CA SER A 70 1.54 -15.75 -8.70
C SER A 70 1.93 -15.69 -7.21
N SER A 71 0.95 -15.51 -6.33
CA SER A 71 1.20 -15.39 -4.88
C SER A 71 1.16 -16.72 -4.12
N LEU A 72 1.51 -16.68 -2.85
CA LEU A 72 1.28 -17.76 -1.89
C LEU A 72 -0.13 -17.68 -1.28
N PRO A 73 -0.76 -18.81 -0.92
CA PRO A 73 -2.02 -18.80 -0.19
C PRO A 73 -1.91 -18.00 1.12
N GLY A 74 -2.94 -17.20 1.41
CA GLY A 74 -2.96 -16.36 2.61
C GLY A 74 -1.99 -15.17 2.59
N ALA A 75 -1.34 -14.88 1.46
CA ALA A 75 -0.49 -13.72 1.34
C ALA A 75 -1.27 -12.41 1.52
N ILE A 76 -0.67 -11.46 2.22
CA ILE A 76 -1.23 -10.14 2.45
C ILE A 76 -0.40 -9.04 1.79
N ASP A 77 -1.01 -7.86 1.61
CA ASP A 77 -0.29 -6.62 1.30
C ASP A 77 -0.34 -5.67 2.51
N ILE A 78 0.74 -4.89 2.69
CA ILE A 78 0.86 -3.85 3.70
C ILE A 78 1.39 -2.62 2.97
N VAL A 79 0.51 -1.66 2.68
CA VAL A 79 0.80 -0.60 1.70
C VAL A 79 0.04 0.68 2.03
N GLY A 80 0.65 1.83 1.83
CA GLY A 80 0.00 3.13 1.97
C GLY A 80 -0.32 3.76 0.62
N THR A 81 -1.28 4.67 0.59
CA THR A 81 -1.46 5.60 -0.55
C THR A 81 -0.24 6.49 -0.77
N GLY A 82 0.55 6.72 0.29
CA GLY A 82 1.58 7.74 0.37
C GLY A 82 1.03 9.16 0.22
N GLY A 83 1.93 10.13 0.17
CA GLY A 83 1.54 11.53 -0.09
C GLY A 83 0.87 12.22 1.09
N ASP A 84 0.98 11.67 2.30
CA ASP A 84 0.55 12.31 3.55
C ASP A 84 1.39 13.56 3.92
N GLY A 85 2.59 13.69 3.34
CA GLY A 85 3.52 14.79 3.58
C GLY A 85 4.17 14.76 4.96
N LYS A 86 4.10 13.63 5.67
CA LYS A 86 4.54 13.51 7.07
C LYS A 86 6.01 13.15 7.22
N GLY A 87 6.56 12.43 6.24
CA GLY A 87 8.00 12.14 6.19
C GLY A 87 8.48 11.27 7.34
N THR A 88 7.67 10.31 7.77
CA THR A 88 8.01 9.32 8.81
C THR A 88 9.06 8.32 8.33
N LEU A 89 9.60 7.54 9.28
CA LEU A 89 10.38 6.33 8.98
C LEU A 89 9.54 5.35 8.15
N ASN A 90 10.19 4.37 7.49
CA ASN A 90 9.51 3.43 6.59
C ASN A 90 8.72 2.34 7.33
N ILE A 91 7.70 2.74 8.10
CA ILE A 91 6.88 1.90 8.99
C ILE A 91 6.23 0.74 8.23
N SER A 92 5.46 0.98 7.17
CA SER A 92 4.86 -0.12 6.38
C SER A 92 5.88 -1.06 5.73
N THR A 93 7.11 -0.61 5.46
CA THR A 93 8.18 -1.50 4.95
C THR A 93 8.69 -2.41 6.06
N ALA A 94 9.05 -1.85 7.21
CA ALA A 94 9.48 -2.64 8.36
C ALA A 94 8.38 -3.61 8.83
N THR A 95 7.13 -3.13 8.88
CA THR A 95 5.94 -3.92 9.20
C THR A 95 5.81 -5.15 8.30
N ALA A 96 6.04 -5.01 6.99
CA ALA A 96 5.97 -6.13 6.06
C ALA A 96 6.98 -7.24 6.41
N PHE A 97 8.20 -6.90 6.80
CA PHE A 97 9.20 -7.90 7.20
C PHE A 97 8.90 -8.53 8.55
N VAL A 98 8.36 -7.78 9.50
CA VAL A 98 7.91 -8.32 10.80
C VAL A 98 6.76 -9.31 10.60
N VAL A 99 5.77 -8.98 9.77
CA VAL A 99 4.67 -9.90 9.47
C VAL A 99 5.16 -11.15 8.72
N ALA A 100 6.11 -10.99 7.79
CA ALA A 100 6.75 -12.12 7.11
C ALA A 100 7.57 -13.00 8.06
N GLY A 101 8.28 -12.40 9.00
CA GLY A 101 9.05 -13.10 10.03
C GLY A 101 8.17 -13.89 11.00
N ALA A 102 6.95 -13.39 11.28
CA ALA A 102 5.89 -14.10 12.00
C ALA A 102 5.23 -15.25 11.20
N GLY A 103 5.68 -15.50 9.96
CA GLY A 103 5.27 -16.62 9.13
C GLY A 103 4.03 -16.38 8.26
N VAL A 104 3.56 -15.13 8.15
CA VAL A 104 2.50 -14.75 7.21
C VAL A 104 3.13 -14.31 5.89
N PRO A 105 2.78 -14.90 4.73
CA PRO A 105 3.35 -14.46 3.46
C PRO A 105 2.99 -13.00 3.13
N VAL A 106 3.94 -12.21 2.64
CA VAL A 106 3.70 -10.80 2.29
C VAL A 106 4.07 -10.51 0.84
N ALA A 107 3.08 -10.15 0.03
CA ALA A 107 3.28 -9.68 -1.33
C ALA A 107 3.11 -8.16 -1.36
N LYS A 108 4.18 -7.44 -0.95
CA LYS A 108 4.13 -5.98 -0.77
C LYS A 108 4.14 -5.27 -2.12
N HIS A 109 3.11 -4.50 -2.43
CA HIS A 109 3.14 -3.55 -3.54
C HIS A 109 3.75 -2.23 -3.07
N GLY A 110 4.54 -1.57 -3.91
CA GLY A 110 5.09 -0.26 -3.55
C GLY A 110 5.70 0.48 -4.71
N ASN A 111 6.14 1.71 -4.43
CA ASN A 111 6.74 2.60 -5.41
C ASN A 111 7.91 3.39 -4.79
N ARG A 112 8.65 4.12 -5.63
CA ARG A 112 9.51 5.21 -5.18
C ARG A 112 8.64 6.38 -4.76
N ASN A 113 9.01 7.08 -3.69
CA ASN A 113 8.17 8.17 -3.20
C ASN A 113 8.32 9.42 -4.09
N LEU A 114 7.22 10.16 -4.23
CA LEU A 114 7.15 11.47 -4.88
C LEU A 114 7.23 12.63 -3.87
N SER A 115 7.04 12.37 -2.56
CA SER A 115 6.78 13.41 -1.54
C SER A 115 7.56 13.29 -0.22
N SER A 116 8.06 12.11 0.17
CA SER A 116 8.98 11.97 1.32
C SER A 116 10.45 11.98 0.87
N LYS A 117 11.35 12.19 1.83
CA LYS A 117 12.80 12.12 1.64
C LYS A 117 13.32 10.70 1.36
N SER A 118 12.55 9.67 1.71
CA SER A 118 12.91 8.25 1.52
C SER A 118 11.67 7.36 1.35
N GLY A 119 11.50 6.78 0.17
CA GLY A 119 10.45 5.81 -0.11
C GLY A 119 10.81 4.39 0.28
N ALA A 120 9.82 3.50 0.26
CA ALA A 120 10.02 2.07 0.53
C ALA A 120 11.13 1.45 -0.36
N ALA A 121 11.11 1.77 -1.67
CA ALA A 121 12.11 1.28 -2.61
C ALA A 121 13.53 1.76 -2.30
N ASP A 122 13.69 2.97 -1.77
CA ASP A 122 15.00 3.54 -1.45
C ASP A 122 15.60 2.84 -0.22
N ALA A 123 14.80 2.68 0.83
CA ALA A 123 15.22 1.94 2.03
C ALA A 123 15.55 0.47 1.71
N LEU A 124 14.72 -0.21 0.91
CA LEU A 124 14.99 -1.59 0.48
C LEU A 124 16.29 -1.72 -0.31
N THR A 125 16.58 -0.76 -1.20
CA THR A 125 17.82 -0.74 -1.98
C THR A 125 19.04 -0.61 -1.06
N GLN A 126 18.96 0.23 -0.02
CA GLN A 126 20.02 0.34 0.99
C GLN A 126 20.21 -0.94 1.81
N MET A 127 19.17 -1.77 1.93
CA MET A 127 19.25 -3.09 2.56
C MET A 127 19.78 -4.19 1.61
N GLY A 128 20.23 -3.83 0.40
CA GLY A 128 20.77 -4.78 -0.59
C GLY A 128 19.71 -5.50 -1.41
N ILE A 129 18.44 -5.07 -1.35
CA ILE A 129 17.36 -5.69 -2.11
C ILE A 129 17.26 -5.02 -3.48
N ASN A 130 17.39 -5.81 -4.55
CA ASN A 130 17.12 -5.31 -5.89
C ASN A 130 15.60 -5.25 -6.13
N VAL A 131 15.05 -4.02 -6.11
CA VAL A 131 13.61 -3.77 -6.27
C VAL A 131 13.15 -3.73 -7.73
N MET A 132 14.07 -3.65 -8.70
CA MET A 132 13.75 -3.51 -10.12
C MET A 132 13.73 -4.88 -10.83
N VAL A 133 13.04 -5.85 -10.24
CA VAL A 133 12.97 -7.23 -10.74
C VAL A 133 11.60 -7.56 -11.35
N GLY A 134 11.58 -8.47 -12.31
CA GLY A 134 10.35 -8.90 -13.00
C GLY A 134 9.55 -9.98 -12.25
N PRO A 135 8.34 -10.32 -12.71
CA PRO A 135 7.41 -11.21 -12.01
C PRO A 135 8.01 -12.56 -11.58
N LYS A 136 8.79 -13.22 -12.44
CA LYS A 136 9.39 -14.54 -12.13
C LYS A 136 10.33 -14.49 -10.92
N VAL A 137 11.07 -13.40 -10.74
CA VAL A 137 11.96 -13.21 -9.59
C VAL A 137 11.15 -12.92 -8.34
N VAL A 138 10.09 -12.10 -8.45
CA VAL A 138 9.15 -11.86 -7.35
C VAL A 138 8.50 -13.16 -6.88
N GLU A 139 8.07 -14.03 -7.78
CA GLU A 139 7.50 -15.35 -7.43
C GLU A 139 8.53 -16.26 -6.73
N LYS A 140 9.79 -16.26 -7.20
CA LYS A 140 10.89 -16.99 -6.54
C LYS A 140 11.14 -16.44 -5.14
N ALA A 141 11.15 -15.12 -4.98
CA ALA A 141 11.34 -14.44 -3.71
C ALA A 141 10.22 -14.74 -2.72
N LEU A 142 8.95 -14.71 -3.16
CA LEU A 142 7.81 -15.10 -2.32
C LEU A 142 7.97 -16.53 -1.80
N LYS A 143 8.36 -17.48 -2.65
CA LYS A 143 8.55 -18.88 -2.25
C LYS A 143 9.72 -19.08 -1.28
N ALA A 144 10.83 -18.37 -1.49
CA ALA A 144 12.05 -18.56 -0.71
C ALA A 144 12.03 -17.78 0.61
N ALA A 145 11.67 -16.50 0.56
CA ALA A 145 11.67 -15.63 1.72
C ALA A 145 10.31 -15.63 2.45
N GLY A 146 9.19 -15.92 1.78
CA GLY A 146 7.85 -15.64 2.31
C GLY A 146 7.47 -14.16 2.20
N ILE A 147 8.30 -13.34 1.57
CA ILE A 147 8.03 -11.94 1.26
C ILE A 147 8.64 -11.57 -0.09
N ALA A 148 7.97 -10.69 -0.83
CA ALA A 148 8.57 -10.00 -1.97
C ALA A 148 8.04 -8.57 -2.09
N PHE A 149 8.81 -7.74 -2.80
CA PHE A 149 8.44 -6.38 -3.14
C PHE A 149 8.15 -6.28 -4.64
N MET A 150 6.97 -5.77 -4.97
CA MET A 150 6.54 -5.49 -6.35
C MET A 150 6.63 -3.99 -6.59
N MET A 151 7.67 -3.58 -7.32
CA MET A 151 7.90 -2.18 -7.65
C MET A 151 6.96 -1.74 -8.78
N ALA A 152 6.10 -0.75 -8.54
CA ALA A 152 4.98 -0.40 -9.42
C ALA A 152 5.36 -0.21 -10.91
N PRO A 153 6.46 0.49 -11.28
CA PRO A 153 6.91 0.57 -12.68
C PRO A 153 7.19 -0.77 -13.37
N MET A 154 7.59 -1.81 -12.63
CA MET A 154 7.82 -3.15 -13.18
C MET A 154 6.52 -3.89 -13.50
N HIS A 155 5.42 -3.52 -12.84
CA HIS A 155 4.16 -4.24 -12.91
C HIS A 155 3.03 -3.49 -13.59
N HIS A 156 3.09 -2.16 -13.69
CA HIS A 156 2.04 -1.35 -14.29
C HIS A 156 2.55 -0.55 -15.51
N PRO A 157 2.96 -1.21 -16.61
CA PRO A 157 3.54 -0.52 -17.77
C PRO A 157 2.58 0.49 -18.41
N ALA A 158 1.27 0.23 -18.36
CA ALA A 158 0.24 1.14 -18.86
C ALA A 158 0.24 2.52 -18.18
N MET A 159 0.87 2.65 -17.00
CA MET A 159 1.07 3.95 -16.36
C MET A 159 1.94 4.91 -17.19
N ALA A 160 2.72 4.42 -18.15
CA ALA A 160 3.50 5.26 -19.06
C ALA A 160 2.62 6.24 -19.87
N HIS A 161 1.37 5.87 -20.16
CA HIS A 161 0.44 6.73 -20.91
C HIS A 161 -0.14 7.89 -20.08
N VAL A 162 -0.26 7.71 -18.76
CA VAL A 162 -0.91 8.70 -17.87
C VAL A 162 0.11 9.43 -16.98
N GLY A 163 1.28 8.83 -16.74
CA GLY A 163 2.34 9.35 -15.90
C GLY A 163 2.76 10.80 -16.22
N PRO A 164 3.09 11.14 -17.49
CA PRO A 164 3.46 12.50 -17.86
C PRO A 164 2.39 13.55 -17.53
N VAL A 165 1.12 13.26 -17.85
CA VAL A 165 -0.01 14.15 -17.56
C VAL A 165 -0.18 14.36 -16.06
N ARG A 166 0.00 13.31 -15.26
CA ARG A 166 -0.06 13.43 -13.78
C ARG A 166 1.05 14.33 -13.24
N THR A 167 2.25 14.24 -13.80
CA THR A 167 3.37 15.13 -13.44
C THR A 167 3.05 16.58 -13.80
N GLU A 168 2.50 16.83 -15.00
CA GLU A 168 2.09 18.17 -15.45
C GLU A 168 0.96 18.77 -14.59
N LEU A 169 -0.03 17.96 -14.19
CA LEU A 169 -1.11 18.39 -13.31
C LEU A 169 -0.60 18.79 -11.91
N GLY A 170 0.45 18.14 -11.41
CA GLY A 170 1.09 18.48 -10.13
C GLY A 170 0.17 18.40 -8.90
N THR A 171 -0.98 17.72 -9.00
CA THR A 171 -1.98 17.61 -7.94
C THR A 171 -2.52 16.18 -7.83
N ARG A 172 -3.17 15.86 -6.70
CA ARG A 172 -3.73 14.52 -6.50
C ARG A 172 -4.86 14.27 -7.50
N THR A 173 -5.05 13.02 -7.90
CA THR A 173 -6.20 12.54 -8.68
C THR A 173 -6.60 11.18 -8.13
N ILE A 174 -7.64 10.55 -8.69
CA ILE A 174 -7.97 9.14 -8.44
C ILE A 174 -6.74 8.22 -8.40
N PHE A 175 -5.72 8.46 -9.24
CA PHE A 175 -4.49 7.65 -9.27
C PHE A 175 -3.68 7.64 -7.97
N ASN A 176 -3.90 8.60 -7.07
CA ASN A 176 -3.23 8.65 -5.77
C ASN A 176 -3.76 7.61 -4.78
N ILE A 177 -4.92 7.00 -5.04
CA ILE A 177 -5.43 5.90 -4.22
C ILE A 177 -5.36 4.54 -4.93
N LEU A 178 -5.08 4.50 -6.24
CA LEU A 178 -5.08 3.25 -7.01
C LEU A 178 -3.93 2.32 -6.65
N GLY A 179 -2.78 2.83 -6.21
CA GLY A 179 -1.60 1.99 -5.89
C GLY A 179 -1.92 0.83 -4.93
N PRO A 180 -2.48 1.11 -3.74
CA PRO A 180 -2.96 0.07 -2.82
C PRO A 180 -4.08 -0.82 -3.34
N LEU A 181 -4.82 -0.37 -4.35
CA LEU A 181 -5.96 -1.09 -4.93
C LEU A 181 -5.54 -2.00 -6.08
N THR A 182 -4.27 -2.02 -6.50
CA THR A 182 -3.85 -2.71 -7.73
C THR A 182 -2.70 -3.68 -7.55
N ASN A 183 -2.58 -4.31 -6.37
CA ASN A 183 -1.55 -5.30 -6.08
C ASN A 183 -1.44 -6.37 -7.20
N PRO A 184 -0.27 -6.51 -7.87
CA PRO A 184 -0.08 -7.44 -8.99
C PRO A 184 -0.21 -8.92 -8.63
N ALA A 185 -0.08 -9.27 -7.36
CA ALA A 185 -0.21 -10.62 -6.83
C ALA A 185 -1.67 -10.99 -6.49
N GLY A 186 -2.61 -10.04 -6.61
CA GLY A 186 -4.04 -10.29 -6.41
C GLY A 186 -4.39 -10.79 -5.01
N VAL A 187 -3.66 -10.31 -3.98
CA VAL A 187 -3.90 -10.70 -2.59
C VAL A 187 -5.35 -10.44 -2.18
N LYS A 188 -5.87 -11.30 -1.30
CA LYS A 188 -7.23 -11.22 -0.79
C LYS A 188 -7.33 -10.50 0.55
N ARG A 189 -6.17 -10.20 1.16
CA ARG A 189 -6.06 -9.57 2.46
C ARG A 189 -5.06 -8.43 2.42
N GLN A 190 -5.38 -7.31 3.04
CA GLN A 190 -4.46 -6.17 3.09
C GLN A 190 -4.68 -5.24 4.29
N LEU A 191 -3.58 -4.73 4.83
CA LEU A 191 -3.57 -3.53 5.66
C LEU A 191 -3.19 -2.36 4.75
N THR A 192 -4.02 -1.32 4.71
CA THR A 192 -3.78 -0.18 3.84
C THR A 192 -4.00 1.15 4.53
N GLY A 193 -2.99 1.99 4.50
CA GLY A 193 -3.10 3.36 4.94
C GLY A 193 -3.61 4.29 3.85
N ALA A 194 -4.43 5.28 4.23
CA ALA A 194 -4.85 6.37 3.38
C ALA A 194 -4.40 7.74 3.92
N PHE A 195 -4.00 8.64 3.03
CA PHE A 195 -3.60 10.01 3.41
C PHE A 195 -4.75 10.89 3.93
N ALA A 196 -6.00 10.43 3.82
CA ALA A 196 -7.17 11.15 4.30
C ALA A 196 -8.23 10.18 4.86
N ARG A 197 -8.83 10.58 5.98
CA ARG A 197 -9.86 9.80 6.70
C ARG A 197 -11.06 9.46 5.83
N ASP A 198 -11.53 10.39 5.00
CA ASP A 198 -12.73 10.22 4.17
C ASP A 198 -12.56 9.17 3.05
N LEU A 199 -11.32 8.73 2.78
CA LEU A 199 -11.02 7.72 1.77
C LEU A 199 -11.06 6.29 2.30
N ILE A 200 -10.92 6.06 3.61
CA ILE A 200 -10.77 4.70 4.15
C ILE A 200 -11.99 3.83 3.85
N ARG A 201 -13.20 4.36 4.01
CA ARG A 201 -14.45 3.61 3.75
C ARG A 201 -14.67 3.35 2.25
N PRO A 202 -14.59 4.34 1.34
CA PRO A 202 -14.66 4.08 -0.10
C PRO A 202 -13.61 3.10 -0.63
N MET A 203 -12.38 3.14 -0.09
CA MET A 203 -11.33 2.18 -0.45
C MET A 203 -11.67 0.76 0.01
N ALA A 204 -12.23 0.60 1.22
CA ALA A 204 -12.69 -0.70 1.73
C ALA A 204 -13.80 -1.30 0.87
N GLU A 205 -14.82 -0.49 0.54
CA GLU A 205 -15.92 -0.89 -0.34
C GLU A 205 -15.42 -1.26 -1.75
N THR A 206 -14.45 -0.51 -2.27
CA THR A 206 -13.79 -0.80 -3.55
C THR A 206 -13.08 -2.14 -3.52
N LEU A 207 -12.32 -2.43 -2.45
CA LEU A 207 -11.65 -3.73 -2.29
C LEU A 207 -12.64 -4.90 -2.22
N GLY A 208 -13.77 -4.73 -1.52
CA GLY A 208 -14.86 -5.71 -1.50
C GLY A 208 -15.39 -6.00 -2.90
N LYS A 209 -15.66 -4.96 -3.70
CA LYS A 209 -16.09 -5.13 -5.11
C LYS A 209 -15.01 -5.74 -6.01
N LEU A 210 -13.74 -5.56 -5.69
CA LEU A 210 -12.60 -6.17 -6.38
C LEU A 210 -12.31 -7.60 -5.87
N GLY A 211 -13.10 -8.10 -4.93
CA GLY A 211 -13.06 -9.46 -4.42
C GLY A 211 -12.00 -9.72 -3.35
N SER A 212 -11.61 -8.70 -2.56
CA SER A 212 -10.88 -8.93 -1.31
C SER A 212 -11.78 -9.58 -0.26
N GLU A 213 -11.20 -10.42 0.59
CA GLU A 213 -11.89 -11.12 1.68
C GLU A 213 -11.85 -10.33 2.98
N ARG A 214 -10.71 -9.73 3.32
CA ARG A 214 -10.56 -8.96 4.56
C ARG A 214 -9.55 -7.85 4.41
N ALA A 215 -9.89 -6.63 4.78
CA ALA A 215 -8.95 -5.51 4.67
C ALA A 215 -9.18 -4.47 5.75
N TRP A 216 -8.10 -3.89 6.26
CA TRP A 216 -8.17 -2.76 7.19
C TRP A 216 -7.63 -1.52 6.49
N LEU A 217 -8.47 -0.49 6.41
CA LEU A 217 -8.16 0.80 5.80
C LEU A 217 -8.00 1.81 6.92
N VAL A 218 -6.80 2.37 7.08
CA VAL A 218 -6.43 3.13 8.27
C VAL A 218 -5.98 4.55 7.95
N HIS A 219 -6.23 5.47 8.89
CA HIS A 219 -5.72 6.83 8.86
C HIS A 219 -5.41 7.29 10.29
N GLY A 220 -4.18 7.74 10.54
CA GLY A 220 -3.75 8.22 11.84
C GLY A 220 -4.24 9.63 12.15
N SER A 221 -4.51 9.94 13.43
CA SER A 221 -4.88 11.29 13.89
C SER A 221 -3.78 12.33 13.71
N ASP A 222 -2.53 11.90 13.59
CA ASP A 222 -1.38 12.73 13.18
C ASP A 222 -1.38 13.06 11.68
N GLY A 223 -2.33 12.50 10.92
CA GLY A 223 -2.48 12.64 9.48
C GLY A 223 -1.63 11.68 8.66
N THR A 224 -1.02 10.66 9.27
CA THR A 224 -0.27 9.61 8.56
C THR A 224 -1.19 8.61 7.87
N ASP A 225 -0.67 7.99 6.81
CA ASP A 225 -1.29 6.83 6.17
C ASP A 225 -0.77 5.52 6.79
N GLU A 226 -0.82 5.42 8.12
CA GLU A 226 -0.45 4.24 8.90
C GLU A 226 -1.40 4.16 10.13
N MET A 227 -1.38 3.06 10.88
CA MET A 227 -1.86 3.13 12.26
C MET A 227 -0.88 3.98 13.07
N THR A 228 -1.37 5.07 13.66
CA THR A 228 -0.49 6.01 14.36
C THR A 228 -0.17 5.52 15.77
N ILE A 229 1.09 5.70 16.17
CA ILE A 229 1.54 5.49 17.56
C ILE A 229 1.28 6.72 18.46
N THR A 230 0.79 7.82 17.88
CA THR A 230 0.66 9.12 18.55
C THR A 230 -0.71 9.34 19.21
N GLY A 231 -1.70 8.49 18.88
CA GLY A 231 -3.08 8.70 19.32
C GLY A 231 -4.06 7.83 18.55
N ILE A 232 -5.20 8.41 18.16
CA ILE A 232 -6.30 7.65 17.54
C ILE A 232 -5.97 7.31 16.09
N THR A 233 -6.22 6.06 15.71
CA THR A 233 -6.32 5.62 14.32
C THR A 233 -7.77 5.40 13.96
N TRP A 234 -8.25 6.01 12.88
CA TRP A 234 -9.54 5.65 12.27
C TRP A 234 -9.36 4.47 11.34
N LEU A 235 -10.28 3.52 11.43
CA LEU A 235 -10.26 2.26 10.71
C LEU A 235 -11.60 2.03 10.01
N ALA A 236 -11.56 1.64 8.73
CA ALA A 236 -12.64 0.93 8.05
C ALA A 236 -12.19 -0.52 7.77
N ALA A 237 -12.85 -1.48 8.42
CA ALA A 237 -12.59 -2.90 8.28
C ALA A 237 -13.58 -3.52 7.30
N LEU A 238 -13.10 -4.00 6.15
CA LEU A 238 -13.81 -4.94 5.29
C LEU A 238 -13.73 -6.32 5.95
N GLU A 239 -14.89 -6.89 6.28
CA GLU A 239 -15.03 -8.20 6.89
C GLU A 239 -15.38 -9.27 5.82
N GLU A 240 -15.23 -10.56 6.16
CA GLU A 240 -15.38 -11.67 5.22
C GLU A 240 -16.80 -11.84 4.65
N ASP A 241 -17.81 -11.28 5.32
CA ASP A 241 -19.19 -11.23 4.83
C ASP A 241 -19.44 -10.08 3.83
N GLY A 242 -18.41 -9.30 3.52
CA GLY A 242 -18.46 -8.15 2.61
C GLY A 242 -18.96 -6.86 3.28
N SER A 243 -19.27 -6.87 4.57
CA SER A 243 -19.62 -5.66 5.31
C SER A 243 -18.38 -4.80 5.58
N VAL A 244 -18.59 -3.48 5.72
CA VAL A 244 -17.55 -2.54 6.13
C VAL A 244 -17.94 -1.93 7.46
N ARG A 245 -17.12 -2.19 8.48
CA ARG A 245 -17.29 -1.68 9.85
C ARG A 245 -16.26 -0.60 10.13
N GLU A 246 -16.72 0.54 10.63
CA GLU A 246 -15.83 1.62 11.09
C GLU A 246 -15.55 1.51 12.58
N ALA A 247 -14.32 1.85 12.98
CA ALA A 247 -13.88 1.85 14.37
C ALA A 247 -12.75 2.86 14.59
N GLU A 248 -12.45 3.10 15.86
CA GLU A 248 -11.27 3.82 16.31
C GLU A 248 -10.38 2.86 17.10
N VAL A 249 -9.07 2.99 16.94
CA VAL A 249 -8.05 2.19 17.63
C VAL A 249 -7.03 3.13 18.25
N HIS A 250 -6.68 2.91 19.51
CA HIS A 250 -5.62 3.60 20.22
C HIS A 250 -4.43 2.64 20.47
N PRO A 251 -3.16 3.12 20.51
CA PRO A 251 -2.00 2.28 20.84
C PRO A 251 -2.18 1.41 22.10
N GLU A 252 -2.89 1.93 23.10
CA GLU A 252 -3.18 1.21 24.35
C GLU A 252 -4.06 -0.03 24.15
N ASP A 253 -4.90 -0.08 23.10
CA ASP A 253 -5.67 -1.27 22.75
C ASP A 253 -4.75 -2.44 22.36
N ALA A 254 -3.55 -2.13 21.84
CA ALA A 254 -2.48 -3.06 21.54
C ALA A 254 -1.49 -3.25 22.72
N GLY A 255 -1.71 -2.58 23.85
CA GLY A 255 -0.80 -2.60 25.00
C GLY A 255 0.50 -1.81 24.78
N LEU A 256 0.51 -0.86 23.85
CA LEU A 256 1.66 0.00 23.54
C LEU A 256 1.45 1.41 24.09
N PRO A 257 2.54 2.09 24.52
CA PRO A 257 2.46 3.48 24.93
C PRO A 257 2.29 4.41 23.73
N VAL A 258 1.77 5.61 23.99
CA VAL A 258 1.77 6.71 23.02
C VAL A 258 3.17 7.32 22.95
N HIS A 259 3.63 7.62 21.73
CA HIS A 259 4.88 8.32 21.49
C HIS A 259 4.65 9.67 20.77
N PRO A 260 5.52 10.68 21.00
CA PRO A 260 5.52 11.91 20.21
C PRO A 260 5.74 11.63 18.72
N PHE A 261 5.14 12.46 17.86
CA PHE A 261 5.25 12.31 16.41
C PHE A 261 6.69 12.52 15.91
N GLU A 262 7.43 13.41 16.55
CA GLU A 262 8.83 13.71 16.24
C GLU A 262 9.76 12.49 16.37
N ASP A 263 9.42 11.52 17.23
CA ASP A 263 10.24 10.34 17.47
C ASP A 263 10.12 9.27 16.37
N ILE A 264 9.19 9.45 15.43
CA ILE A 264 8.99 8.58 14.25
C ILE A 264 9.28 9.30 12.93
N LEU A 265 9.81 10.52 12.98
CA LEU A 265 10.22 11.25 11.79
C LEU A 265 11.41 10.56 11.11
N GLY A 266 11.32 10.49 9.78
CA GLY A 266 12.38 9.97 8.93
C GLY A 266 13.35 11.05 8.45
N GLY A 267 14.44 10.58 7.86
CA GLY A 267 15.49 11.40 7.28
C GLY A 267 15.74 11.07 5.81
N THR A 268 17.00 11.16 5.43
CA THR A 268 17.54 10.69 4.16
C THR A 268 17.36 9.18 3.99
N PRO A 269 17.48 8.64 2.76
CA PRO A 269 17.44 7.19 2.55
C PRO A 269 18.44 6.39 3.39
N GLN A 270 19.63 6.96 3.65
CA GLN A 270 20.63 6.32 4.49
C GLN A 270 20.20 6.29 5.96
N GLU A 271 19.74 7.42 6.51
CA GLU A 271 19.28 7.51 7.90
C GLU A 271 18.10 6.57 8.16
N ASN A 272 17.14 6.49 7.23
CA ASN A 272 16.02 5.54 7.33
C ASN A 272 16.48 4.08 7.27
N ALA A 273 17.48 3.77 6.44
CA ALA A 273 18.03 2.41 6.37
C ALA A 273 18.79 2.05 7.65
N ASP A 274 19.53 2.99 8.25
CA ASP A 274 20.23 2.79 9.52
C ASP A 274 19.24 2.56 10.67
N ALA A 275 18.17 3.36 10.75
CA ALA A 275 17.08 3.14 11.69
C ALA A 275 16.38 1.78 11.48
N PHE A 276 16.21 1.37 10.23
CA PHE A 276 15.62 0.07 9.92
C PHE A 276 16.54 -1.11 10.31
N ARG A 277 17.86 -1.00 10.09
CA ARG A 277 18.83 -1.99 10.58
C ARG A 277 18.80 -2.08 12.12
N ALA A 278 18.83 -0.94 12.79
CA ALA A 278 18.77 -0.89 14.25
C ALA A 278 17.50 -1.54 14.80
N LEU A 279 16.34 -1.31 14.17
CA LEU A 279 15.08 -1.99 14.52
C LEU A 279 15.19 -3.51 14.39
N LEU A 280 15.74 -4.00 13.27
CA LEU A 280 15.93 -5.45 13.02
C LEU A 280 16.93 -6.10 13.99
N ASP A 281 17.84 -5.30 14.56
CA ASP A 281 18.77 -5.70 15.61
C ASP A 281 18.18 -5.53 17.03
N GLY A 282 16.91 -5.17 17.14
CA GLY A 282 16.17 -5.14 18.40
C GLY A 282 16.17 -3.79 19.13
N ALA A 283 16.57 -2.69 18.48
CA ALA A 283 16.56 -1.37 19.12
C ALA A 283 15.15 -0.99 19.64
N PRO A 284 15.02 -0.57 20.91
CA PRO A 284 13.75 -0.11 21.47
C PRO A 284 13.41 1.32 21.00
N GLY A 285 12.16 1.74 21.18
CA GLY A 285 11.73 3.14 21.00
C GLY A 285 10.47 3.29 20.14
N ALA A 286 10.08 4.54 19.89
CA ALA A 286 8.85 4.90 19.18
C ALA A 286 8.71 4.23 17.82
N TYR A 287 9.80 4.14 17.04
CA TYR A 287 9.78 3.47 15.75
C TYR A 287 9.45 1.97 15.87
N ARG A 288 10.02 1.29 16.87
CA ARG A 288 9.72 -0.12 17.13
C ARG A 288 8.25 -0.30 17.49
N ASP A 289 7.73 0.52 18.40
CA ASP A 289 6.34 0.40 18.84
C ASP A 289 5.36 0.74 17.70
N ALA A 290 5.67 1.73 16.86
CA ALA A 290 4.89 2.03 15.66
C ALA A 290 4.85 0.84 14.67
N VAL A 291 5.97 0.15 14.48
CA VAL A 291 6.04 -1.06 13.64
C VAL A 291 5.29 -2.22 14.28
N LEU A 292 5.40 -2.42 15.59
CA LEU A 292 4.66 -3.45 16.32
C LEU A 292 3.15 -3.25 16.22
N LEU A 293 2.67 -2.00 16.35
CA LEU A 293 1.25 -1.66 16.21
C LEU A 293 0.71 -2.01 14.81
N ASN A 294 1.42 -1.59 13.76
CA ASN A 294 1.01 -1.88 12.38
C ASN A 294 1.16 -3.38 12.05
N ALA A 295 2.17 -4.06 12.60
CA ALA A 295 2.35 -5.50 12.42
C ALA A 295 1.23 -6.29 13.11
N ALA A 296 0.83 -5.89 14.31
CA ALA A 296 -0.31 -6.48 15.01
C ALA A 296 -1.60 -6.38 14.17
N ALA A 297 -1.88 -5.22 13.58
CA ALA A 297 -3.01 -5.05 12.66
C ALA A 297 -2.88 -5.96 11.42
N GLY A 298 -1.70 -6.02 10.80
CA GLY A 298 -1.45 -6.90 9.66
C GLY A 298 -1.65 -8.39 10.00
N LEU A 299 -1.23 -8.83 11.19
CA LEU A 299 -1.40 -10.19 11.68
C LEU A 299 -2.87 -10.51 12.01
N VAL A 300 -3.62 -9.54 12.56
CA VAL A 300 -5.06 -9.66 12.74
C VAL A 300 -5.74 -9.83 11.39
N VAL A 301 -5.48 -8.94 10.41
CA VAL A 301 -6.04 -9.02 9.05
C VAL A 301 -5.72 -10.36 8.37
N ALA A 302 -4.50 -10.87 8.57
CA ALA A 302 -4.08 -12.16 8.02
C ALA A 302 -4.82 -13.36 8.63
N GLY A 303 -5.49 -13.18 9.78
CA GLY A 303 -6.11 -14.25 10.56
C GLY A 303 -5.11 -15.06 11.39
N LYS A 304 -3.93 -14.50 11.67
CA LYS A 304 -2.87 -15.16 12.45
C LYS A 304 -3.09 -15.03 13.96
N VAL A 305 -3.70 -13.94 14.39
CA VAL A 305 -4.07 -13.63 15.78
C VAL A 305 -5.46 -13.02 15.83
N GLU A 306 -6.13 -13.07 16.98
CA GLU A 306 -7.50 -12.58 17.15
C GLU A 306 -7.58 -11.10 17.55
N ASN A 307 -6.55 -10.59 18.23
CA ASN A 307 -6.54 -9.23 18.76
C ASN A 307 -5.15 -8.57 18.66
N LEU A 308 -5.10 -7.25 18.87
CA LEU A 308 -3.88 -6.46 18.71
C LEU A 308 -2.81 -6.78 19.75
N LYS A 309 -3.17 -7.15 20.99
CA LYS A 309 -2.19 -7.47 22.04
C LYS A 309 -1.40 -8.73 21.70
N ASP A 310 -2.12 -9.79 21.31
CA ASP A 310 -1.50 -11.02 20.82
C ASP A 310 -0.68 -10.76 19.55
N GLY A 311 -1.18 -9.87 18.68
CA GLY A 311 -0.46 -9.41 17.49
C GLY A 311 0.87 -8.73 17.82
N VAL A 312 0.91 -7.88 18.85
CA VAL A 312 2.14 -7.24 19.31
C VAL A 312 3.14 -8.26 19.86
N ASP A 313 2.68 -9.25 20.62
CA ASP A 313 3.57 -10.28 21.17
C ASP A 313 4.19 -11.15 20.06
N VAL A 314 3.40 -11.54 19.05
CA VAL A 314 3.90 -12.27 17.87
C VAL A 314 4.85 -11.41 17.03
N ALA A 315 4.53 -10.12 16.84
CA ALA A 315 5.40 -9.19 16.13
C ALA A 315 6.73 -8.94 16.87
N ARG A 316 6.69 -8.88 18.20
CA ARG A 316 7.86 -8.75 19.07
C ARG A 316 8.79 -9.95 18.92
N GLU A 317 8.26 -11.16 19.00
CA GLU A 317 9.02 -12.40 18.79
C GLU A 317 9.66 -12.43 17.38
N SER A 318 8.95 -11.96 16.35
CA SER A 318 9.51 -11.90 15.00
C SER A 318 10.72 -10.96 14.88
N LEU A 319 10.78 -9.88 15.64
CA LEU A 319 11.95 -9.00 15.68
C LEU A 319 13.06 -9.63 16.53
N ASP A 320 12.73 -10.03 17.75
CA ASP A 320 13.72 -10.41 18.76
C ASP A 320 14.40 -11.75 18.48
N SER A 321 13.72 -12.67 17.79
CA SER A 321 14.32 -13.93 17.30
C SER A 321 15.23 -13.74 16.08
N GLY A 322 15.24 -12.55 15.47
CA GLY A 322 15.92 -12.30 14.19
C GLY A 322 15.18 -12.83 12.97
N ALA A 323 13.97 -13.39 13.13
CA ALA A 323 13.20 -13.94 12.01
C ALA A 323 12.91 -12.88 10.93
N ALA A 324 12.53 -11.66 11.31
CA ALA A 324 12.31 -10.55 10.37
C ALA A 324 13.58 -10.17 9.61
N LYS A 325 14.74 -10.16 10.29
CA LYS A 325 16.04 -9.88 9.69
C LYS A 325 16.42 -10.94 8.64
N ALA A 326 16.22 -12.22 8.95
CA ALA A 326 16.47 -13.31 8.01
C ALA A 326 15.64 -13.20 6.72
N LYS A 327 14.43 -12.63 6.80
CA LYS A 327 13.58 -12.36 5.62
C LYS A 327 14.21 -11.31 4.70
N VAL A 328 14.76 -10.24 5.26
CA VAL A 328 15.48 -9.20 4.50
C VAL A 328 16.69 -9.80 3.79
N GLU A 329 17.51 -10.56 4.51
CA GLU A 329 18.73 -11.19 3.98
C GLU A 329 18.41 -12.17 2.85
N THR A 330 17.40 -13.03 3.05
CA THR A 330 16.96 -13.99 2.02
C THR A 330 16.42 -13.27 0.78
N LEU A 331 15.62 -12.21 0.97
CA LEU A 331 15.08 -11.43 -0.14
C LEU A 331 16.19 -10.69 -0.92
N ALA A 332 17.17 -10.12 -0.21
CA ALA A 332 18.34 -9.46 -0.81
C ALA A 332 19.15 -10.45 -1.66
N GLN A 333 19.42 -11.65 -1.13
CA GLN A 333 20.11 -12.70 -1.86
C GLN A 333 19.37 -13.09 -3.14
N VAL A 334 18.08 -13.43 -3.04
CA VAL A 334 17.30 -13.94 -4.19
C VAL A 334 17.18 -12.90 -5.30
N THR A 335 17.02 -11.62 -4.94
CA THR A 335 16.85 -10.53 -5.92
C THR A 335 18.17 -10.08 -6.55
N SER A 336 19.29 -10.25 -5.85
CA SER A 336 20.62 -9.93 -6.36
C SER A 336 21.20 -11.02 -7.26
N GLU A 337 20.93 -12.30 -6.98
CA GLU A 337 21.34 -13.43 -7.85
C GLU A 337 20.65 -13.41 -9.24
N ALA A 338 19.55 -12.68 -9.36
CA ALA A 338 18.76 -12.57 -10.58
C ALA A 338 19.04 -11.29 -11.40
N ALA A 339 19.91 -10.41 -10.89
CA ALA A 339 20.36 -9.17 -11.54
C ALA A 339 21.53 -9.43 -12.49
#